data_AF-F6BDH0-F1
#
_entry.id   AF-F6BDH0-F1
#
_cell.length_a   1.000
_cell.length_b   1.000
_cell.length_c   1.000
_cell.angle_alpha   90.00
_cell.angle_beta   90.00
_cell.angle_gamma   90.00
#
_symmetry.space_group_name_H-M   'P 1'
#
loop_
_entity.id
_entity.type
_entity.pdbx_description
1 polymer ?
#
loop_
_entity_poly.entity_id
_entity_poly.type
_entity_poly.pdbx_seq_one_letter_code
_entity_poly.pdbx_strand_id
1 'polypeptide(L)' 'MDLIPTPRSKFLKVQCPECNNEQVIFGCPSTVVKCLVCGKVLAEPRASKGLIKAKILEVLG' A
#
# COMPACT_ATOMS: atom_id res chain seq x y z
N MET A 1 14.55 6.51 -26.26
CA MET A 1 14.29 5.26 -25.54
C MET A 1 15.13 5.29 -24.29
N ASP A 2 14.52 5.46 -23.12
CA ASP A 2 15.25 5.35 -21.85
C ASP A 2 15.73 3.91 -21.66
N LEU A 3 17.05 3.74 -21.52
CA LEU A 3 17.72 2.44 -21.39
C LEU A 3 17.55 1.82 -19.99
N ILE A 4 16.90 2.53 -19.06
CA ILE A 4 16.70 2.09 -17.67
C ILE A 4 15.22 2.34 -17.30
N PRO A 5 14.37 1.30 -17.21
CA PRO A 5 12.99 1.47 -16.79
C PRO A 5 12.92 1.75 -15.29
N THR A 6 12.35 2.90 -14.90
CA THR A 6 12.04 3.18 -13.50
C THR A 6 10.74 2.49 -13.07
N PRO A 7 10.69 1.90 -11.86
CA PRO A 7 9.45 1.33 -11.36
C PRO A 7 8.42 2.43 -11.16
N ARG A 8 7.21 2.24 -11.70
CA ARG A 8 6.08 3.17 -11.50
C ARG A 8 5.46 3.04 -10.11
N SER A 9 5.82 1.99 -9.38
CA SER A 9 5.26 1.66 -8.07
C SER A 9 5.99 2.42 -6.98
N LYS A 10 5.22 3.00 -6.06
CA LYS A 10 5.73 3.71 -4.88
C LYS A 10 5.31 2.99 -3.61
N PHE A 11 6.05 3.23 -2.53
CA PHE A 11 5.66 2.77 -1.20
C PHE A 11 4.72 3.80 -0.57
N LEU A 12 3.70 3.32 0.10
CA LEU A 12 2.69 4.14 0.76
C LEU A 12 2.75 3.83 2.24
N LYS A 13 2.97 4.83 3.07
CA LYS A 13 2.80 4.71 4.52
C LYS A 13 1.31 4.93 4.82
N VAL A 14 0.65 3.88 5.28
CA VAL A 14 -0.77 3.91 5.65
C VAL A 14 -0.94 3.73 7.14
N GLN A 15 -1.96 4.39 7.70
CA GLN A 15 -2.38 4.24 9.07
C GLN A 15 -3.70 3.47 9.10
N CYS A 16 -3.76 2.44 9.95
CA CYS A 16 -5.00 1.73 10.20
C CYS A 16 -5.96 2.63 11.02
N PRO A 17 -7.20 2.85 10.55
CA PRO A 17 -8.16 3.70 11.26
C PRO A 17 -8.69 3.09 12.57
N GLU A 18 -8.49 1.79 12.80
CA GLU A 18 -8.99 1.11 14.01
C GLU A 18 -7.94 1.00 15.12
N CYS A 19 -6.73 0.58 14.79
CA CYS A 19 -5.67 0.34 15.78
C CYS A 19 -4.57 1.40 15.75
N ASN A 20 -4.71 2.45 14.93
CA ASN A 20 -3.70 3.48 14.69
C ASN A 20 -2.33 2.96 14.24
N ASN A 21 -2.22 1.67 13.90
CA ASN A 21 -0.97 1.06 13.48
C ASN A 21 -0.52 1.65 12.14
N GLU A 22 0.75 2.05 12.07
CA GLU A 22 1.40 2.52 10.87
C GLU A 22 2.01 1.34 10.12
N GLN A 23 1.68 1.21 8.84
CA GLN A 23 2.18 0.13 8.00
C GLN A 23 2.62 0.68 6.65
N VAL A 24 3.79 0.27 6.20
CA VAL A 24 4.27 0.57 4.85
C VAL A 24 3.74 -0.52 3.91
N ILE A 25 3.01 -0.11 2.89
CA ILE A 25 2.44 -1.00 1.87
C ILE A 25 2.94 -0.62 0.49
N PHE A 26 2.99 -1.59 -0.41
CA PHE A 26 3.32 -1.32 -1.80
C PHE A 26 2.09 -0.80 -2.55
N GLY A 27 2.24 0.21 -3.40
CA GLY A 27 1.12 0.77 -4.18
C GLY A 27 0.48 -0.21 -5.18
N CYS A 28 1.21 -1.26 -5.55
CA CYS A 28 0.76 -2.36 -6.40
C CYS A 28 0.82 -3.70 -5.64
N PRO A 29 -0.02 -3.90 -4.62
CA PRO A 29 -0.04 -5.16 -3.89
C PRO A 29 -0.57 -6.27 -4.81
N SER A 30 0.16 -7.39 -4.92
CA SER A 30 -0.31 -8.61 -5.60
C SER A 30 -1.17 -9.50 -4.69
N THR A 31 -1.16 -9.25 -3.39
CA THR A 31 -1.89 -10.00 -2.36
C THR A 31 -2.71 -9.07 -1.48
N VAL A 32 -3.71 -9.61 -0.79
CA VAL A 32 -4.50 -8.85 0.20
C VAL A 32 -3.60 -8.46 1.37
N VAL A 33 -3.46 -7.16 1.60
CA VAL A 33 -2.66 -6.63 2.70
C VAL A 33 -3.57 -6.43 3.91
N LYS A 34 -3.29 -7.19 4.96
CA LYS A 34 -3.97 -7.07 6.25
C LYS A 34 -3.12 -6.24 7.22
N CYS A 35 -3.77 -5.64 8.20
CA CYS A 35 -3.11 -5.02 9.33
C CYS A 35 -2.50 -6.10 10.22
N LEU A 36 -1.23 -5.95 10.60
CA LEU A 36 -0.54 -6.88 11.49
C LEU A 36 -1.11 -6.90 12.92
N VAL A 37 -1.81 -5.84 13.33
CA VAL A 37 -2.36 -5.70 14.70
C VAL A 37 -3.81 -6.15 14.78
N CYS A 38 -4.70 -5.60 13.95
CA CYS A 38 -6.14 -5.91 14.00
C CYS A 38 -6.62 -6.93 12.95
N GLY A 39 -5.79 -7.32 11.99
CA GLY A 39 -6.17 -8.25 10.92
C GLY A 39 -7.10 -7.67 9.84
N LYS A 40 -7.50 -6.39 9.94
CA LYS A 40 -8.37 -5.74 8.94
C LYS A 40 -7.66 -5.57 7.60
N VAL A 41 -8.43 -5.65 6.51
CA VAL A 41 -7.93 -5.44 5.16
C VAL A 41 -7.59 -3.95 4.95
N LEU A 42 -6.31 -3.65 4.80
CA LEU A 42 -5.79 -2.30 4.54
C LEU A 42 -5.69 -2.02 3.03
N ALA A 43 -5.33 -3.02 2.23
CA ALA A 43 -5.30 -2.92 0.79
C ALA A 43 -5.71 -4.22 0.09
N GLU A 44 -6.43 -4.09 -1.02
CA GLU A 44 -6.82 -5.20 -1.89
C GLU A 44 -6.03 -5.16 -3.20
N PRO A 45 -5.55 -6.32 -3.69
CA PRO A 45 -4.85 -6.41 -4.96
C PRO A 45 -5.83 -6.19 -6.11
N ARG A 46 -5.40 -5.45 -7.13
CA ARG A 46 -6.11 -5.31 -8.41
C ARG A 46 -5.12 -5.42 -9.56
N ALA A 47 -5.63 -5.57 -10.77
CA ALA A 47 -4.83 -5.72 -12.00
C ALA A 47 -3.84 -4.57 -12.26
N SER A 48 -4.01 -3.39 -11.63
CA SER A 48 -3.12 -2.24 -11.80
C SER A 48 -2.70 -1.63 -10.46
N LYS A 49 -3.47 -0.67 -9.95
CA LYS A 49 -3.24 -0.05 -8.64
C LYS A 49 -4.09 -0.77 -7.59
N GLY A 50 -3.45 -1.15 -6.48
CA GLY A 50 -4.17 -1.73 -5.36
C GLY A 50 -5.20 -0.75 -4.81
N LEU A 51 -6.33 -1.27 -4.36
CA LEU A 51 -7.32 -0.46 -3.68
C LEU A 51 -6.89 -0.32 -2.22
N ILE A 52 -6.44 0.88 -1.83
CA ILE A 52 -6.10 1.19 -0.43
C ILE A 52 -7.38 1.63 0.29
N LYS A 53 -7.80 0.86 1.30
CA LYS A 53 -8.96 1.16 2.18
C LYS A 53 -8.54 1.83 3.51
N ALA A 54 -7.24 2.10 3.67
CA ALA A 54 -6.66 2.72 4.85
C ALA A 54 -6.33 4.21 4.62
N LYS A 55 -6.06 4.94 5.70
CA LYS A 55 -5.65 6.35 5.62
C LYS A 55 -4.20 6.43 5.15
N ILE A 56 -3.93 7.12 4.05
CA ILE A 56 -2.56 7.32 3.55
C ILE A 56 -1.96 8.52 4.28
N LEU A 57 -0.84 8.31 4.98
CA LEU A 57 -0.09 9.37 5.66
C LEU A 57 0.93 9.99 4.71
N GLU A 58 1.71 9.15 4.04
CA GLU A 58 2.84 9.60 3.24
C GLU A 58 3.07 8.67 2.04
N VAL A 59 3.57 9.24 0.95
CA VAL A 59 4.01 8.50 -0.23
C VAL A 59 5.53 8.53 -0.26
N LEU A 60 6.15 7.39 0.04
CA LEU A 60 7.59 7.19 -0.05
C LEU A 60 7.92 6.92 -1.53
N GLY A 61 8.39 7.98 -2.20
CA GLY A 61 8.62 8.04 -3.64
C GLY A 61 10.03 7.74 -4.07
#